data_AF-A0A4R3MW03-F1
#
_entry.id   AF-A0A4R3MW03-F1
#
_cell.length_a   1.000
_cell.length_b   1.000
_cell.length_c   1.000
_cell.angle_alpha   90.00
_cell.angle_beta   90.00
_cell.angle_gamma   90.00
#
_symmetry.space_group_name_H-M   'P 1'
#
loop_
_entity.id
_entity.type
_entity.pdbx_description
1 polymer ?
#
loop_
_entity_poly.entity_id
_entity_poly.type
_entity_poly.pdbx_seq_one_letter_code
_entity_poly.pdbx_strand_id
1 'polypeptide(L)'
;MPTFDAPALPSPLAIRECMRPRFDGDLEQLHDWLNGLKSAGVRQAGPGLMLTLENLRRAEISPSRRLSVLSTLKAPLLKTCASLPKPKHTGGAHLPTASGVTLEQRLYRLMFVNLHQSLRQIDQSSAALSERLQRKREWAIRNLFRFANRQIRYAARWNTPLPAQTWSDLHRLHLELMNPRTHPGGLPGSTDSSMLWMDPELEYKQLLLFGLAAQLNAAIIRREDFLDGLEGWAAQTLLTDPQRMMGRIKLFVIEIDSDKPPCQESGALNRIFRGWILQAPYPFIHQIEDEEDEGIESSPLDFGDFAPLSRPDSYETAGNRYLW
;
A
#
# COMPACT_ATOMS: atom_id res chain seq x y z
N MET A 1 42.59 37.04 -23.05
CA MET A 1 41.40 36.24 -23.43
C MET A 1 41.18 35.20 -22.34
N PRO A 2 40.03 35.20 -21.65
CA PRO A 2 39.75 34.21 -20.61
C PRO A 2 39.32 32.90 -21.27
N THR A 3 40.09 31.84 -21.07
CA THR A 3 39.76 30.46 -21.45
C THR A 3 38.62 29.97 -20.56
N PHE A 4 37.47 29.70 -21.16
CA PHE A 4 36.31 29.11 -20.50
C PHE A 4 36.50 27.59 -20.45
N ASP A 5 37.18 27.10 -19.40
CA ASP A 5 37.23 25.68 -19.09
C ASP A 5 35.90 25.25 -18.47
N ALA A 6 34.93 24.90 -19.32
CA ALA A 6 33.73 24.22 -18.89
C ALA A 6 34.08 22.77 -18.53
N PRO A 7 33.86 22.31 -17.29
CA PRO A 7 34.03 20.90 -16.96
C PRO A 7 33.11 20.08 -17.87
N ALA A 8 33.71 19.16 -18.63
CA ALA A 8 33.00 18.32 -19.58
C ALA A 8 31.82 17.65 -18.87
N LEU A 9 30.61 17.93 -19.36
CA LEU A 9 29.40 17.29 -18.86
C LEU A 9 29.62 15.77 -18.94
N PRO A 10 29.47 15.02 -17.82
CA PRO A 10 29.70 13.59 -17.83
C PRO A 10 28.81 12.93 -18.87
N SER A 11 29.42 12.09 -19.71
CA SER A 11 28.72 11.38 -20.77
C SER A 11 27.48 10.66 -20.21
N PRO A 12 26.31 10.77 -20.86
CA PRO A 12 25.09 10.09 -20.41
C PRO A 12 25.23 8.55 -20.35
N LEU A 13 26.27 7.99 -20.97
CA LEU A 13 26.61 6.57 -20.88
C LEU A 13 27.41 6.23 -19.61
N ALA A 14 28.31 7.09 -19.15
CA ALA A 14 29.02 6.91 -17.88
C ALA A 14 28.07 6.96 -16.66
N ILE A 15 26.99 7.73 -16.78
CA ILE A 15 25.89 7.79 -15.80
C ILE A 15 25.10 6.46 -15.76
N ARG A 16 25.15 5.61 -16.81
CA ARG A 16 24.39 4.36 -16.85
C ARG A 16 25.12 3.17 -16.24
N GLU A 17 26.44 3.10 -16.35
CA GLU A 17 27.21 1.93 -15.89
C GLU A 17 27.57 2.00 -14.40
N CYS A 18 27.75 3.19 -13.82
CA CYS A 18 27.99 3.35 -12.38
C CYS A 18 26.73 3.20 -11.50
N MET A 19 25.55 2.91 -12.07
CA MET A 19 24.28 3.03 -11.37
C MET A 19 23.51 1.73 -11.15
N ARG A 20 24.07 0.56 -11.44
CA ARG A 20 23.40 -0.72 -11.17
C ARG A 20 24.16 -1.55 -10.12
N PRO A 21 23.63 -1.69 -8.90
CA PRO A 21 24.20 -2.61 -7.93
C PRO A 21 24.07 -4.05 -8.45
N ARG A 22 25.16 -4.82 -8.39
CA ARG A 22 25.12 -6.27 -8.64
C ARG A 22 24.59 -6.96 -7.38
N PHE A 23 23.47 -7.67 -7.48
CA PHE A 23 22.84 -8.31 -6.31
C PHE A 23 23.55 -9.57 -5.82
N ASP A 24 24.37 -10.16 -6.69
CA ASP A 24 25.22 -11.33 -6.40
C ASP A 24 26.45 -10.96 -5.56
N GLY A 25 26.81 -9.67 -5.53
CA GLY A 25 27.95 -9.13 -4.76
C GLY A 25 27.65 -8.92 -3.28
N ASP A 26 28.57 -8.25 -2.57
CA ASP A 26 28.48 -7.94 -1.14
C ASP A 26 27.33 -6.95 -0.82
N LEU A 27 26.69 -7.07 0.36
CA LEU A 27 25.75 -6.05 0.84
C LEU A 27 26.44 -4.70 1.05
N GLU A 28 27.74 -4.67 1.32
CA GLU A 28 28.49 -3.42 1.47
C GLU A 28 28.40 -2.54 0.21
N GLN A 29 28.56 -3.14 -0.97
CA GLN A 29 28.41 -2.43 -2.25
C GLN A 29 27.01 -1.83 -2.44
N LEU A 30 25.98 -2.50 -1.93
CA LEU A 30 24.62 -1.97 -1.93
C LEU A 30 24.50 -0.75 -1.00
N HIS A 31 25.14 -0.77 0.16
CA HIS A 31 25.15 0.37 1.08
C HIS A 31 25.90 1.57 0.49
N ASP A 32 27.05 1.36 -0.13
CA ASP A 32 27.81 2.42 -0.79
C ASP A 32 27.02 3.06 -1.93
N TRP A 33 26.37 2.24 -2.75
CA TRP A 33 25.47 2.73 -3.80
C TRP A 33 24.30 3.53 -3.22
N LEU A 34 23.70 3.08 -2.11
CA LEU A 34 22.63 3.81 -1.44
C LEU A 34 23.11 5.15 -0.86
N ASN A 35 24.33 5.20 -0.33
CA ASN A 35 24.95 6.45 0.14
C ASN A 35 25.17 7.41 -1.03
N GLY A 36 25.62 6.91 -2.18
CA GLY A 36 25.72 7.69 -3.41
C GLY A 36 24.37 8.25 -3.87
N LEU A 37 23.31 7.43 -3.88
CA LEU A 37 21.95 7.87 -4.21
C LEU A 37 21.42 8.93 -3.25
N LYS A 38 21.70 8.79 -1.96
CA LYS A 38 21.31 9.79 -0.95
C LYS A 38 21.94 11.15 -1.25
N SER A 39 23.21 11.17 -1.65
CA SER A 39 23.93 12.40 -2.03
C SER A 39 23.43 13.00 -3.35
N ALA A 40 22.95 12.18 -4.29
CA ALA A 40 22.40 12.62 -5.57
C ALA A 40 21.00 13.26 -5.47
N GLY A 41 20.31 13.08 -4.34
CA GLY A 41 19.00 13.66 -4.07
C GLY A 41 17.81 12.87 -4.67
N VAL A 42 16.60 13.30 -4.30
CA VAL A 42 15.34 12.57 -4.51
C VAL A 42 15.02 12.34 -5.98
N ARG A 43 15.33 13.32 -6.85
CA ARG A 43 15.06 13.26 -8.30
C ARG A 43 15.81 12.11 -8.98
N GLN A 44 17.00 11.77 -8.50
CA GLN A 44 17.81 10.66 -9.03
C GLN A 44 17.54 9.35 -8.28
N ALA A 45 17.29 9.43 -6.96
CA ALA A 45 17.02 8.26 -6.13
C ALA A 45 15.77 7.48 -6.59
N GLY A 46 14.69 8.17 -6.98
CA GLY A 46 13.44 7.51 -7.41
C GLY A 46 13.63 6.55 -8.60
N PRO A 47 14.09 7.05 -9.77
CA PRO A 47 14.38 6.20 -10.93
C PRO A 47 15.43 5.11 -10.65
N GLY A 48 16.48 5.43 -9.88
CA GLY A 48 17.51 4.46 -9.49
C GLY A 48 16.94 3.30 -8.68
N LEU A 49 16.12 3.58 -7.66
CA LEU A 49 15.44 2.56 -6.85
C LEU A 49 14.46 1.72 -7.68
N MET A 50 13.71 2.35 -8.59
CA MET A 50 12.78 1.66 -9.48
C MET A 50 13.51 0.62 -10.34
N LEU A 51 14.58 1.02 -11.02
CA LEU A 51 15.40 0.12 -11.83
C LEU A 51 16.02 -1.00 -11.01
N THR A 52 16.51 -0.68 -9.80
CA THR A 52 17.07 -1.67 -8.87
C THR A 52 16.03 -2.71 -8.46
N LEU A 53 14.81 -2.31 -8.10
CA LEU A 53 13.75 -3.27 -7.74
C LEU A 53 13.27 -4.11 -8.94
N GLU A 54 13.24 -3.54 -10.15
CA GLU A 54 12.92 -4.29 -11.37
C GLU A 54 13.99 -5.34 -11.70
N ASN A 55 15.26 -4.97 -11.58
CA ASN A 55 16.37 -5.90 -11.78
C ASN A 55 16.39 -6.98 -10.70
N LEU A 56 16.18 -6.60 -9.44
CA LEU A 56 16.09 -7.54 -8.31
C LEU A 56 14.98 -8.58 -8.55
N ARG A 57 13.85 -8.16 -9.14
CA ARG A 57 12.74 -9.06 -9.48
C ARG A 57 13.21 -10.21 -10.37
N ARG A 58 14.02 -9.88 -11.39
CA ARG A 58 14.53 -10.80 -12.41
C ARG A 58 15.78 -11.57 -11.98
N ALA A 59 16.47 -11.13 -10.93
CA ALA A 59 17.72 -11.73 -10.48
C ALA A 59 17.51 -13.14 -9.88
N GLU A 60 18.34 -14.09 -10.30
CA GLU A 60 18.35 -15.48 -9.81
C GLU A 60 19.15 -15.59 -8.51
N ILE A 61 18.66 -14.96 -7.45
CA ILE A 61 19.27 -14.99 -6.11
C ILE A 61 18.40 -15.78 -5.13
N SER A 62 19.02 -16.30 -4.07
CA SER A 62 18.29 -17.00 -3.02
C SER A 62 17.25 -16.09 -2.35
N PRO A 63 16.10 -16.62 -1.88
CA PRO A 63 15.06 -15.82 -1.23
C PRO A 63 15.58 -15.12 0.03
N SER A 64 16.48 -15.78 0.75
CA SER A 64 17.14 -15.23 1.93
C SER A 64 17.98 -14.00 1.61
N ARG A 65 18.71 -14.01 0.48
CA ARG A 65 19.51 -12.87 0.01
C ARG A 65 18.60 -11.75 -0.48
N ARG A 66 17.56 -12.08 -1.24
CA ARG A 66 16.57 -11.13 -1.74
C ARG A 66 15.90 -10.34 -0.62
N LEU A 67 15.46 -11.01 0.45
CA LEU A 67 14.90 -10.32 1.62
C LEU A 67 15.91 -9.43 2.34
N SER A 68 17.18 -9.83 2.44
CA SER A 68 18.22 -8.96 2.98
C SER A 68 18.37 -7.68 2.16
N VAL A 69 18.44 -7.80 0.83
CA VAL A 69 18.48 -6.63 -0.08
C VAL A 69 17.23 -5.76 0.10
N LEU A 70 16.03 -6.35 0.09
CA LEU A 70 14.76 -5.60 0.27
C LEU A 70 14.70 -4.90 1.63
N SER A 71 15.22 -5.53 2.68
CA SER A 71 15.28 -4.93 4.02
C SER A 71 16.18 -3.70 4.06
N THR A 72 17.33 -3.74 3.39
CA THR A 72 18.23 -2.60 3.23
C THR A 72 17.61 -1.49 2.38
N LEU A 73 16.88 -1.84 1.32
CA LEU A 73 16.22 -0.88 0.43
C LEU A 73 14.99 -0.19 1.05
N LYS A 74 14.35 -0.78 2.06
CA LYS A 74 13.09 -0.30 2.64
C LYS A 74 13.15 1.15 3.10
N ALA A 75 14.11 1.49 3.97
CA ALA A 75 14.18 2.84 4.55
C ALA A 75 14.52 3.92 3.49
N PRO A 76 15.52 3.73 2.61
CA PRO A 76 15.76 4.64 1.48
C PRO A 76 14.53 4.82 0.59
N LEU A 77 13.82 3.73 0.25
CA LEU A 77 12.60 3.79 -0.55
C LEU A 77 11.54 4.66 0.10
N LEU A 78 11.22 4.41 1.37
CA LEU A 78 10.21 5.19 2.09
C LEU A 78 10.59 6.67 2.18
N LYS A 79 11.87 6.98 2.42
CA LYS A 79 12.37 8.36 2.44
C LYS A 79 12.23 9.04 1.09
N THR A 80 12.58 8.34 0.01
CA THR A 80 12.40 8.85 -1.36
C THR A 80 10.92 9.11 -1.64
N CYS A 81 10.03 8.15 -1.35
CA CYS A 81 8.58 8.31 -1.53
C CYS A 81 7.99 9.48 -0.74
N ALA A 82 8.43 9.67 0.51
CA ALA A 82 8.00 10.81 1.33
C ALA A 82 8.39 12.16 0.71
N SER A 83 9.46 12.19 -0.08
CA SER A 83 10.01 13.41 -0.68
C SER A 83 9.55 13.62 -2.13
N LEU A 84 8.80 12.69 -2.72
CA LEU A 84 8.26 12.84 -4.07
C LEU A 84 7.10 13.87 -4.08
N PRO A 85 6.96 14.67 -5.16
CA PRO A 85 5.86 15.62 -5.28
C PRO A 85 4.53 14.88 -5.27
N LYS A 86 3.60 15.33 -4.43
CA LYS A 86 2.26 14.74 -4.32
C LYS A 86 1.34 15.32 -5.41
N PRO A 87 0.44 14.52 -6.00
CA PRO A 87 -0.56 15.01 -6.95
C PRO A 87 -1.40 16.12 -6.33
N LYS A 88 -1.66 17.21 -7.06
CA LYS A 88 -2.59 18.24 -6.58
C LYS A 88 -4.01 17.69 -6.65
N HIS A 89 -4.80 17.86 -5.60
CA HIS A 89 -6.25 17.62 -5.68
C HIS A 89 -6.84 18.68 -6.60
N THR A 90 -7.14 18.33 -7.84
CA THR A 90 -7.97 19.16 -8.70
C THR A 90 -9.42 18.96 -8.26
N GLY A 91 -9.82 19.66 -7.19
CA GLY A 91 -11.19 19.64 -6.64
C GLY A 91 -12.25 20.28 -7.54
N GLY A 92 -12.01 20.35 -8.85
CA GLY A 92 -12.96 20.85 -9.83
C GLY A 92 -13.66 19.68 -10.52
N ALA A 93 -15.00 19.76 -10.64
CA ALA A 93 -15.87 18.82 -11.35
C ALA A 93 -15.53 18.61 -12.84
N HIS A 94 -14.46 19.23 -13.35
CA HIS A 94 -13.97 19.05 -14.71
C HIS A 94 -12.81 18.05 -14.73
N LEU A 95 -13.18 16.78 -14.87
CA LEU A 95 -12.34 15.61 -15.19
C LEU A 95 -10.93 15.96 -15.71
N PRO A 96 -9.88 15.95 -14.87
CA PRO A 96 -8.58 15.54 -15.31
C PRO A 96 -8.40 14.14 -14.73
N THR A 97 -8.75 13.11 -15.51
CA THR A 97 -8.24 11.75 -15.32
C THR A 97 -6.74 11.87 -15.12
N ALA A 98 -6.26 11.84 -13.87
CA ALA A 98 -4.85 11.80 -13.56
C ALA A 98 -4.31 10.55 -14.26
N SER A 99 -3.65 10.78 -15.40
CA SER A 99 -3.45 9.80 -16.47
C SER A 99 -2.30 8.83 -16.14
N GLY A 100 -2.30 8.25 -14.94
CA GLY A 100 -1.48 7.09 -14.64
C GLY A 100 -1.01 6.98 -13.20
N VAL A 101 -0.43 5.83 -12.94
CA VAL A 101 0.20 5.44 -11.68
C VAL A 101 1.46 6.29 -11.44
N THR A 102 1.54 6.92 -10.27
CA THR A 102 2.67 7.78 -9.87
C THR A 102 3.94 6.95 -9.62
N LEU A 103 5.11 7.61 -9.63
CA LEU A 103 6.38 6.94 -9.32
C LEU A 103 6.37 6.30 -7.93
N GLU A 104 5.77 6.96 -6.94
CA GLU A 104 5.64 6.45 -5.57
C GLU A 104 4.84 5.14 -5.53
N GLN A 105 3.69 5.10 -6.21
CA GLN A 105 2.87 3.89 -6.32
C GLN A 105 3.61 2.77 -7.05
N ARG A 106 4.40 3.09 -8.11
CA ARG A 106 5.24 2.08 -8.78
C ARG A 106 6.30 1.49 -7.85
N LEU A 107 6.94 2.32 -7.01
CA LEU A 107 7.93 1.86 -6.03
C LEU A 107 7.29 0.95 -4.97
N TYR A 108 6.14 1.32 -4.42
CA TYR A 108 5.40 0.46 -3.48
C TYR A 108 5.01 -0.87 -4.12
N ARG A 109 4.49 -0.83 -5.36
CA ARG A 109 4.12 -2.03 -6.10
C ARG A 109 5.31 -2.96 -6.35
N LEU A 110 6.45 -2.42 -6.80
CA LEU A 110 7.66 -3.21 -7.04
C LEU A 110 8.22 -3.84 -5.77
N MET A 111 8.17 -3.11 -4.65
CA MET A 111 8.55 -3.64 -3.34
C MET A 111 7.61 -4.76 -2.90
N PHE A 112 6.29 -4.58 -3.04
CA PHE A 112 5.30 -5.62 -2.74
C PHE A 112 5.55 -6.89 -3.56
N VAL A 113 5.68 -6.78 -4.89
CA VAL A 113 5.89 -7.95 -5.77
C VAL A 113 7.18 -8.70 -5.43
N ASN A 114 8.27 -8.00 -5.13
CA ASN A 114 9.52 -8.63 -4.73
C ASN A 114 9.43 -9.34 -3.37
N LEU A 115 8.73 -8.74 -2.39
CA LEU A 115 8.47 -9.37 -1.09
C LEU A 115 7.62 -10.63 -1.26
N HIS A 116 6.56 -10.56 -2.07
CA HIS A 116 5.65 -11.68 -2.30
C HIS A 116 6.35 -12.84 -3.00
N GLN A 117 7.16 -12.55 -4.03
CA GLN A 117 8.00 -13.55 -4.67
C GLN A 117 8.94 -14.23 -3.66
N SER A 118 9.59 -13.44 -2.79
CA SER A 118 10.50 -13.98 -1.76
C SER A 118 9.76 -14.88 -0.76
N LEU A 119 8.55 -14.47 -0.35
CA LEU A 119 7.69 -15.24 0.56
C LEU A 119 7.34 -16.60 -0.06
N ARG A 120 6.86 -16.62 -1.31
CA ARG A 120 6.53 -17.87 -2.02
C ARG A 120 7.73 -18.79 -2.17
N GLN A 121 8.91 -18.24 -2.45
CA GLN A 121 10.14 -19.03 -2.53
C GLN A 121 10.55 -19.63 -1.18
N ILE A 122 10.36 -18.90 -0.07
CA ILE A 122 10.60 -19.46 1.28
C ILE A 122 9.64 -20.62 1.54
N ASP A 123 8.35 -20.40 1.29
CA ASP A 123 7.30 -21.38 1.56
C ASP A 123 7.44 -22.65 0.71
N GLN A 124 8.07 -22.56 -0.47
CA GLN A 124 8.39 -23.71 -1.33
C GLN A 124 9.69 -24.44 -0.93
N SER A 125 10.62 -23.77 -0.27
CA SER A 125 12.00 -24.25 -0.10
C SER A 125 12.19 -25.30 1.00
N SER A 126 11.29 -25.43 1.97
CA SER A 126 11.48 -26.38 3.07
C SER A 126 10.18 -26.83 3.73
N ALA A 127 10.11 -28.11 4.05
CA ALA A 127 9.08 -28.70 4.90
C ALA A 127 9.23 -28.32 6.39
N ALA A 128 10.36 -27.73 6.80
CA ALA A 128 10.52 -27.16 8.14
C ALA A 128 11.39 -25.89 8.04
N LEU A 129 10.85 -24.75 8.46
CA LEU A 129 11.58 -23.49 8.43
C LEU A 129 12.51 -23.39 9.63
N SER A 130 13.77 -23.03 9.40
CA SER A 130 14.65 -22.61 10.50
C SER A 130 14.12 -21.34 11.14
N GLU A 131 14.40 -21.13 12.42
CA GLU A 131 13.95 -19.93 13.17
C GLU A 131 14.37 -18.62 12.47
N ARG A 132 15.56 -18.60 11.84
CA ARG A 132 16.03 -17.46 11.06
C ARG A 132 15.19 -17.22 9.79
N LEU A 133 14.80 -18.27 9.08
CA LEU A 133 13.92 -18.16 7.91
C LEU A 133 12.50 -17.77 8.32
N GLN A 134 12.01 -18.30 9.45
CA GLN A 134 10.73 -17.94 10.03
C GLN A 134 10.66 -16.43 10.35
N ARG A 135 11.68 -15.87 11.03
CA ARG A 135 11.77 -14.42 11.29
C ARG A 135 11.78 -13.59 10.00
N LYS A 136 12.46 -14.07 8.95
CA LYS A 136 12.48 -13.41 7.63
C LYS A 136 11.11 -13.46 6.95
N ARG A 137 10.42 -14.59 7.06
CA ARG A 137 9.07 -14.81 6.53
C ARG A 137 8.07 -13.85 7.19
N GLU A 138 8.06 -13.79 8.52
CA GLU A 138 7.23 -12.87 9.30
C GLU A 138 7.51 -11.41 8.94
N TRP A 139 8.79 -11.04 8.80
CA TRP A 139 9.17 -9.73 8.32
C TRP A 139 8.58 -9.44 6.94
N ALA A 140 8.62 -10.40 6.01
CA ALA A 140 8.07 -10.23 4.67
C ALA A 140 6.54 -10.03 4.70
N ILE A 141 5.81 -10.87 5.43
CA ILE A 141 4.34 -10.79 5.60
C ILE A 141 3.95 -9.41 6.13
N ARG A 142 4.59 -8.96 7.22
CA ARG A 142 4.31 -7.65 7.81
C ARG A 142 4.56 -6.50 6.83
N ASN A 143 5.63 -6.58 6.04
CA ASN A 143 5.91 -5.53 5.06
C ASN A 143 4.97 -5.58 3.84
N LEU A 144 4.48 -6.76 3.43
CA LEU A 144 3.49 -6.88 2.37
C LEU A 144 2.21 -6.10 2.70
N PHE A 145 1.63 -6.34 3.88
CA PHE A 145 0.45 -5.58 4.33
C PHE A 145 0.74 -4.09 4.47
N ARG A 146 1.89 -3.71 5.01
CA ARG A 146 2.29 -2.28 5.12
C ARG A 146 2.45 -1.57 3.78
N PHE A 147 2.98 -2.24 2.76
CA PHE A 147 3.09 -1.65 1.41
C PHE A 147 1.74 -1.64 0.70
N ALA A 148 0.90 -2.66 0.87
CA ALA A 148 -0.48 -2.64 0.37
C ALA A 148 -1.30 -1.51 1.01
N ASN A 149 -1.18 -1.32 2.33
CA ASN A 149 -1.82 -0.23 3.08
C ASN A 149 -1.40 1.14 2.54
N ARG A 150 -0.09 1.39 2.43
CA ARG A 150 0.43 2.63 1.82
C ARG A 150 -0.10 2.85 0.41
N GLN A 151 -0.14 1.81 -0.41
CA GLN A 151 -0.61 1.87 -1.79
C GLN A 151 -2.09 2.26 -1.88
N ILE A 152 -2.94 1.63 -1.06
CA ILE A 152 -4.38 1.88 -1.00
C ILE A 152 -4.68 3.26 -0.40
N ARG A 153 -4.07 3.60 0.74
CA ARG A 153 -4.20 4.93 1.35
C ARG A 153 -3.73 6.05 0.44
N TYR A 154 -2.62 5.86 -0.28
CA TYR A 154 -2.12 6.84 -1.23
C TYR A 154 -3.12 7.08 -2.35
N ALA A 155 -3.64 6.00 -2.96
CA ALA A 155 -4.62 6.09 -4.03
C ALA A 155 -5.87 6.85 -3.57
N ALA A 156 -6.41 6.46 -2.42
CA ALA A 156 -7.62 7.06 -1.86
C ALA A 156 -7.40 8.54 -1.45
N ARG A 157 -6.33 8.83 -0.72
CA ARG A 157 -6.01 10.20 -0.27
C ARG A 157 -5.82 11.15 -1.44
N TRP A 158 -5.11 10.72 -2.49
CA TRP A 158 -4.77 11.55 -3.64
C TRP A 158 -5.71 11.42 -4.84
N ASN A 159 -6.80 10.66 -4.69
CA ASN A 159 -7.73 10.32 -5.77
C ASN A 159 -6.99 9.88 -7.05
N THR A 160 -6.01 8.99 -6.88
CA THR A 160 -5.21 8.43 -7.98
C THR A 160 -5.59 6.99 -8.23
N PRO A 161 -5.51 6.50 -9.48
CA PRO A 161 -5.81 5.10 -9.76
C PRO A 161 -4.83 4.19 -9.01
N LEU A 162 -5.32 3.05 -8.55
CA LEU A 162 -4.45 1.98 -8.04
C LEU A 162 -3.66 1.34 -9.19
N PRO A 163 -2.41 0.92 -8.94
CA PRO A 163 -1.72 0.00 -9.85
C PRO A 163 -2.57 -1.25 -10.04
N ALA A 164 -2.60 -1.76 -11.28
CA ALA A 164 -3.29 -3.00 -11.59
C ALA A 164 -2.80 -4.17 -10.71
N GLN A 165 -3.73 -5.07 -10.40
CA GLN A 165 -3.60 -6.26 -9.56
C GLN A 165 -3.32 -5.98 -8.07
N THR A 166 -3.53 -4.74 -7.60
CA THR A 166 -3.29 -4.43 -6.17
C THR A 166 -4.23 -5.20 -5.26
N TRP A 167 -5.53 -5.21 -5.55
CA TRP A 167 -6.54 -5.92 -4.75
C TRP A 167 -6.46 -7.43 -4.98
N SER A 168 -6.35 -7.85 -6.25
CA SER A 168 -6.24 -9.28 -6.58
C SER A 168 -5.06 -9.95 -5.87
N ASP A 169 -3.91 -9.28 -5.80
CA ASP A 169 -2.74 -9.83 -5.09
C ASP A 169 -2.91 -9.79 -3.58
N LEU A 170 -3.60 -8.79 -3.01
CA LEU A 170 -3.93 -8.75 -1.60
C LEU A 170 -4.87 -9.90 -1.20
N HIS A 171 -5.92 -10.15 -1.98
CA HIS A 171 -6.83 -11.28 -1.79
C HIS A 171 -6.08 -12.62 -1.88
N ARG A 172 -5.21 -12.76 -2.89
CA ARG A 172 -4.38 -13.96 -3.05
C ARG A 172 -3.44 -14.18 -1.88
N LEU A 173 -2.77 -13.12 -1.41
CA LEU A 173 -1.90 -13.18 -0.23
C LEU A 173 -2.67 -13.67 0.99
N HIS A 174 -3.86 -13.13 1.25
CA HIS A 174 -4.69 -13.58 2.37
C HIS A 174 -5.04 -15.07 2.26
N LEU A 175 -5.47 -15.55 1.08
CA LEU A 175 -5.75 -16.97 0.85
C LEU A 175 -4.52 -17.86 1.07
N GLU A 176 -3.35 -17.44 0.59
CA GLU A 176 -2.10 -18.17 0.77
C GLU A 176 -1.75 -18.33 2.26
N LEU A 177 -1.95 -17.27 3.05
CA LEU A 177 -1.65 -17.26 4.49
C LEU A 177 -2.68 -18.04 5.31
N MET A 178 -3.96 -18.04 4.93
CA MET A 178 -5.03 -18.78 5.61
C MET A 178 -5.03 -20.28 5.33
N ASN A 179 -4.33 -20.74 4.28
CA ASN A 179 -4.27 -22.15 3.96
C ASN A 179 -3.26 -22.87 4.87
N PRO A 180 -3.70 -23.74 5.81
CA PRO A 180 -2.81 -24.43 6.74
C PRO A 180 -1.82 -25.36 6.03
N ARG A 181 -2.15 -25.85 4.83
CA ARG A 181 -1.26 -26.71 4.03
C ARG A 181 0.01 -26.00 3.57
N THR A 182 0.00 -24.67 3.57
CA THR A 182 1.16 -23.84 3.21
C THR A 182 2.09 -23.59 4.41
N HIS A 183 1.80 -24.13 5.59
CA HIS A 183 2.66 -23.98 6.78
C HIS A 183 3.20 -25.35 7.22
N PRO A 184 4.33 -25.80 6.63
CA PRO A 184 4.87 -27.14 6.85
C PRO A 184 5.33 -27.44 8.29
N GLY A 185 5.45 -26.42 9.15
CA GLY A 185 6.00 -26.53 10.51
C GLY A 185 4.97 -26.54 11.64
N GLY A 186 3.67 -26.52 11.34
CA GLY A 186 2.63 -26.56 12.37
C GLY A 186 2.49 -27.96 12.97
N LEU A 187 3.43 -28.36 13.85
CA LEU A 187 3.22 -29.53 14.69
C LEU A 187 1.97 -29.26 15.56
N PRO A 188 0.94 -30.11 15.50
CA PRO A 188 -0.24 -29.97 16.33
C PRO A 188 0.18 -30.18 17.80
N GLY A 189 0.34 -29.08 18.54
CA GLY A 189 0.71 -29.14 19.96
C GLY A 189 1.66 -28.04 20.47
N SER A 190 2.23 -27.17 19.62
CA SER A 190 3.02 -26.03 20.11
C SER A 190 2.10 -24.85 20.46
N THR A 191 1.56 -24.86 21.68
CA THR A 191 0.71 -23.79 22.24
C THR A 191 1.50 -22.59 22.76
N ASP A 192 2.84 -22.62 22.71
CA ASP A 192 3.70 -21.59 23.32
C ASP A 192 4.09 -20.43 22.38
N SER A 193 3.49 -20.31 21.20
CA SER A 193 3.83 -19.25 20.22
C SER A 193 3.16 -17.89 20.53
N SER A 194 3.10 -17.51 21.82
CA SER A 194 2.38 -16.36 22.36
C SER A 194 3.19 -15.04 22.42
N MET A 195 4.15 -14.82 21.51
CA MET A 195 4.82 -13.52 21.43
C MET A 195 4.58 -12.83 20.08
N LEU A 196 3.49 -12.06 20.04
CA LEU A 196 3.34 -10.84 19.22
C LEU A 196 3.49 -11.03 17.71
N TRP A 197 2.92 -12.12 17.18
CA TRP A 197 2.72 -12.26 15.75
C TRP A 197 1.59 -11.33 15.31
N MET A 198 1.84 -10.53 14.27
CA MET A 198 0.79 -9.75 13.63
C MET A 198 -0.27 -10.72 13.06
N ASP A 199 -1.54 -10.45 13.33
CA ASP A 199 -2.66 -11.21 12.77
C ASP A 199 -2.90 -10.77 11.31
N PRO A 200 -2.57 -11.61 10.31
CA PRO A 200 -2.74 -11.26 8.90
C PRO A 200 -4.22 -11.17 8.50
N GLU A 201 -5.13 -11.81 9.23
CA GLU A 201 -6.57 -11.68 8.97
C GLU A 201 -7.07 -10.30 9.41
N LEU A 202 -6.63 -9.83 10.58
CA LEU A 202 -6.95 -8.49 11.07
C LEU A 202 -6.48 -7.40 10.09
N GLU A 203 -5.22 -7.47 9.65
CA GLU A 203 -4.63 -6.51 8.71
C GLU A 203 -5.36 -6.52 7.35
N TYR A 204 -5.77 -7.70 6.88
CA TYR A 204 -6.58 -7.82 5.68
C TYR A 204 -7.96 -7.16 5.85
N LYS A 205 -8.66 -7.43 6.96
CA LYS A 205 -9.96 -6.81 7.27
C LYS A 205 -9.87 -5.29 7.38
N GLN A 206 -8.83 -4.75 8.02
CA GLN A 206 -8.57 -3.31 8.08
C GLN A 206 -8.48 -2.70 6.67
N LEU A 207 -7.74 -3.34 5.76
CA LEU A 207 -7.63 -2.87 4.38
C LEU A 207 -8.94 -2.94 3.62
N LEU A 208 -9.74 -3.99 3.82
CA LEU A 208 -11.06 -4.11 3.21
C LEU A 208 -12.01 -3.01 3.69
N LEU A 209 -12.09 -2.77 5.00
CA LEU A 209 -12.91 -1.68 5.56
C LEU A 209 -12.46 -0.31 5.05
N PHE A 210 -11.16 -0.06 5.01
CA PHE A 210 -10.62 1.19 4.47
C PHE A 210 -10.96 1.35 2.98
N GLY A 211 -10.82 0.30 2.19
CA GLY A 211 -11.16 0.30 0.75
C GLY A 211 -12.65 0.53 0.51
N LEU A 212 -13.51 -0.09 1.31
CA LEU A 212 -14.96 0.09 1.27
C LEU A 212 -15.34 1.53 1.62
N ALA A 213 -14.82 2.07 2.73
CA ALA A 213 -15.07 3.45 3.13
C ALA A 213 -14.61 4.44 2.06
N ALA A 214 -13.41 4.25 1.49
CA ALA A 214 -12.90 5.10 0.40
C ALA A 214 -13.80 5.09 -0.85
N GLN A 215 -14.52 3.99 -1.11
CA GLN A 215 -15.44 3.87 -2.23
C GLN A 215 -16.79 4.56 -1.95
N LEU A 216 -17.32 4.41 -0.74
CA LEU A 216 -18.64 4.93 -0.37
C LEU A 216 -18.58 6.41 0.01
N ASN A 217 -17.57 6.79 0.80
CA ASN A 217 -17.36 8.16 1.25
C ASN A 217 -15.86 8.49 1.29
N ALA A 218 -15.36 9.16 0.24
CA ALA A 218 -13.94 9.52 0.16
C ALA A 218 -13.51 10.63 1.14
N ALA A 219 -14.44 11.35 1.77
CA ALA A 219 -14.13 12.37 2.78
C ALA A 219 -13.76 11.72 4.12
N ILE A 220 -14.48 10.67 4.50
CA ILE A 220 -14.34 10.02 5.82
C ILE A 220 -12.95 9.50 6.10
N ILE A 221 -12.27 8.96 5.08
CA ILE A 221 -10.94 8.37 5.20
C ILE A 221 -9.84 9.39 5.53
N ARG A 222 -10.17 10.69 5.52
CA ARG A 222 -9.27 11.78 5.92
C ARG A 222 -9.39 12.13 7.40
N ARG A 223 -10.46 11.70 8.06
CA ARG A 223 -10.71 11.99 9.47
C ARG A 223 -9.86 11.07 10.35
N GLU A 224 -9.27 11.62 11.42
CA GLU A 224 -8.38 10.87 12.31
C GLU A 224 -9.15 9.85 13.16
N ASP A 225 -10.33 10.22 13.65
CA ASP A 225 -11.24 9.35 14.41
C ASP A 225 -11.60 8.05 13.65
N PHE A 226 -11.86 8.16 12.36
CA PHE A 226 -12.10 7.02 11.48
C PHE A 226 -10.88 6.09 11.38
N LEU A 227 -9.68 6.65 11.25
CA LEU A 227 -8.46 5.86 11.14
C LEU A 227 -8.13 5.14 12.45
N ASP A 228 -8.39 5.78 13.59
CA ASP A 228 -8.19 5.22 14.92
C ASP A 228 -9.19 4.09 15.22
N GLY A 229 -10.44 4.21 14.74
CA GLY A 229 -11.48 3.18 14.89
C GLY A 229 -11.26 1.92 14.04
N LEU A 230 -10.46 2.00 12.97
CA LEU A 230 -10.35 0.96 11.94
C LEU A 230 -9.91 -0.41 12.50
N GLU A 231 -8.97 -0.42 13.43
CA GLU A 231 -8.49 -1.66 14.06
C GLU A 231 -9.58 -2.33 14.88
N GLY A 232 -10.29 -1.56 15.71
CA GLY A 232 -11.38 -2.06 16.54
C GLY A 232 -12.55 -2.59 15.72
N TRP A 233 -12.87 -1.94 14.59
CA TRP A 233 -13.89 -2.44 13.66
C TRP A 233 -13.45 -3.68 12.90
N ALA A 234 -12.19 -3.74 12.48
CA ALA A 234 -11.64 -4.92 11.80
C ALA A 234 -11.66 -6.16 12.70
N ALA A 235 -11.39 -6.01 14.00
CA ALA A 235 -11.47 -7.09 14.98
C ALA A 235 -12.89 -7.69 15.10
N GLN A 236 -13.92 -6.87 14.93
CA GLN A 236 -15.34 -7.28 14.98
C GLN A 236 -15.88 -7.74 13.63
N THR A 237 -15.14 -7.50 12.54
CA THR A 237 -15.58 -7.79 11.19
C THR A 237 -15.50 -9.28 10.89
N LEU A 238 -16.54 -9.81 10.26
CA LEU A 238 -16.61 -11.22 9.86
C LEU A 238 -16.57 -11.35 8.34
N LEU A 239 -15.83 -12.36 7.85
CA LEU A 239 -15.84 -12.77 6.45
C LEU A 239 -16.66 -14.05 6.33
N THR A 240 -17.83 -13.96 5.69
CA THR A 240 -18.76 -15.09 5.59
C THR A 240 -18.82 -15.65 4.17
N ASP A 241 -19.05 -16.95 4.06
CA ASP A 241 -19.30 -17.63 2.78
C ASP A 241 -20.54 -17.05 2.07
N PRO A 242 -20.42 -16.63 0.79
CA PRO A 242 -21.54 -16.11 0.01
C PRO A 242 -22.78 -17.03 -0.04
N GLN A 243 -22.58 -18.35 -0.02
CA GLN A 243 -23.69 -19.31 -0.08
C GLN A 243 -24.65 -19.18 1.11
N ARG A 244 -24.14 -18.77 2.28
CA ARG A 244 -24.95 -18.57 3.49
C ARG A 244 -25.76 -17.26 3.48
N MET A 245 -25.52 -16.41 2.49
CA MET A 245 -26.08 -15.05 2.40
C MET A 245 -26.98 -14.85 1.18
N MET A 246 -27.30 -15.91 0.43
CA MET A 246 -28.17 -15.85 -0.74
C MET A 246 -29.54 -15.22 -0.40
N GLY A 247 -30.03 -14.37 -1.31
CA GLY A 247 -31.30 -13.66 -1.18
C GLY A 247 -31.29 -12.45 -0.23
N ARG A 248 -30.21 -12.21 0.53
CA ARG A 248 -30.08 -11.04 1.39
C ARG A 248 -29.68 -9.80 0.58
N ILE A 249 -30.08 -8.63 1.07
CA ILE A 249 -29.82 -7.31 0.45
C ILE A 249 -28.77 -6.51 1.22
N LYS A 250 -28.29 -5.41 0.64
CA LYS A 250 -27.32 -4.48 1.27
C LYS A 250 -26.06 -5.17 1.78
N LEU A 251 -25.56 -6.15 1.03
CA LEU A 251 -24.33 -6.88 1.39
C LEU A 251 -23.11 -6.16 0.85
N PHE A 252 -22.00 -6.24 1.57
CA PHE A 252 -20.68 -5.86 1.05
C PHE A 252 -19.99 -7.10 0.50
N VAL A 253 -19.74 -7.10 -0.80
CA VAL A 253 -19.23 -8.24 -1.57
C VAL A 253 -17.73 -8.06 -1.82
N ILE A 254 -16.97 -9.13 -1.64
CA ILE A 254 -15.54 -9.21 -1.96
C ILE A 254 -15.34 -10.35 -2.97
N GLU A 255 -15.10 -10.02 -4.23
CA GLU A 255 -14.77 -11.02 -5.26
C GLU A 255 -13.25 -11.20 -5.35
N ILE A 256 -12.75 -12.41 -5.05
CA ILE A 256 -11.30 -12.72 -5.01
C ILE A 256 -10.62 -12.50 -6.37
N ASP A 257 -11.32 -12.85 -7.44
CA ASP A 257 -10.77 -12.80 -8.80
C ASP A 257 -10.87 -11.38 -9.40
N SER A 258 -11.53 -10.45 -8.71
CA SER A 258 -11.67 -9.06 -9.10
C SER A 258 -10.55 -8.21 -8.52
N ASP A 259 -10.00 -7.29 -9.31
CA ASP A 259 -9.02 -6.31 -8.82
C ASP A 259 -9.72 -5.05 -8.28
N LYS A 260 -10.63 -5.24 -7.32
CA LYS A 260 -11.48 -4.18 -6.77
C LYS A 260 -11.57 -4.26 -5.25
N PRO A 261 -11.79 -3.11 -4.57
CA PRO A 261 -12.15 -3.11 -3.15
C PRO A 261 -13.50 -3.82 -2.91
N PRO A 262 -13.88 -4.06 -1.65
CA PRO A 262 -15.25 -4.48 -1.34
C PRO A 262 -16.26 -3.46 -1.86
N CYS A 263 -17.35 -3.93 -2.45
CA CYS A 263 -18.41 -3.08 -3.00
C CYS A 263 -19.77 -3.46 -2.41
N GLN A 264 -20.67 -2.48 -2.30
CA GLN A 264 -22.05 -2.75 -1.90
C GLN A 264 -22.84 -3.35 -3.08
N GLU A 265 -23.51 -4.47 -2.84
CA GLU A 265 -24.44 -5.06 -3.79
C GLU A 265 -25.75 -4.28 -3.78
N SER A 266 -26.18 -3.77 -4.94
CA SER A 266 -27.37 -2.92 -5.07
C SER A 266 -28.71 -3.64 -4.86
N GLY A 267 -28.70 -4.98 -4.72
CA GLY A 267 -29.91 -5.78 -4.62
C GLY A 267 -29.71 -7.05 -3.79
N ALA A 268 -30.62 -8.00 -3.98
CA ALA A 268 -30.50 -9.31 -3.35
C ALA A 268 -29.35 -10.11 -3.98
N LEU A 269 -28.57 -10.81 -3.15
CA LEU A 269 -27.50 -11.68 -3.63
C LEU A 269 -28.10 -12.90 -4.35
N ASN A 270 -28.09 -12.86 -5.68
CA ASN A 270 -28.71 -13.87 -6.53
C ASN A 270 -27.70 -14.77 -7.25
N ARG A 271 -26.40 -14.53 -7.08
CA ARG A 271 -25.32 -15.30 -7.73
C ARG A 271 -24.31 -15.81 -6.71
N ILE A 272 -23.81 -17.02 -6.95
CA ILE A 272 -22.66 -17.57 -6.25
C ILE A 272 -21.40 -17.03 -6.93
N PHE A 273 -20.42 -16.61 -6.14
CA PHE A 273 -19.13 -16.14 -6.63
C PHE A 273 -18.01 -16.63 -5.71
N ARG A 274 -16.77 -16.57 -6.20
CA ARG A 274 -15.59 -16.92 -5.41
C ARG A 274 -15.15 -15.70 -4.59
N GLY A 275 -15.42 -15.74 -3.29
CA GLY A 275 -15.19 -14.57 -2.46
C GLY A 275 -15.77 -14.67 -1.07
N TRP A 276 -15.98 -13.52 -0.45
CA TRP A 276 -16.59 -13.40 0.87
C TRP A 276 -17.65 -12.29 0.88
N ILE A 277 -18.55 -12.39 1.85
CA ILE A 277 -19.39 -11.29 2.29
C ILE A 277 -18.73 -10.66 3.51
N LEU A 278 -18.47 -9.36 3.43
CA LEU A 278 -17.90 -8.55 4.50
C LEU A 278 -19.01 -8.08 5.43
N GLN A 279 -19.04 -8.59 6.65
CA GLN A 279 -19.96 -8.13 7.68
C GLN A 279 -19.24 -7.12 8.57
N ALA A 280 -19.35 -5.85 8.21
CA ALA A 280 -18.83 -4.75 9.01
C ALA A 280 -19.70 -4.54 10.27
N PRO A 281 -19.10 -4.12 11.40
CA PRO A 281 -19.86 -3.83 12.61
C PRO A 281 -20.71 -2.57 12.44
N TYR A 282 -21.84 -2.50 13.15
CA TYR A 282 -22.79 -1.38 13.06
C TYR A 282 -22.15 0.02 13.23
N PRO A 283 -21.24 0.25 14.22
CA PRO A 283 -20.60 1.56 14.36
C PRO A 283 -19.80 2.01 13.13
N PHE A 284 -19.22 1.07 12.36
CA PHE A 284 -18.54 1.41 11.11
C PHE A 284 -19.54 1.85 10.04
N ILE A 285 -20.67 1.13 9.91
CA ILE A 285 -21.71 1.42 8.92
C ILE A 285 -22.36 2.78 9.20
N HIS A 286 -22.69 3.05 10.46
CA HIS A 286 -23.25 4.34 10.86
C HIS A 286 -22.30 5.49 10.53
N GLN A 287 -21.02 5.34 10.88
CA GLN A 287 -20.00 6.36 10.61
C GLN A 287 -19.91 6.72 9.12
N ILE A 288 -20.02 5.75 8.21
CA ILE A 288 -19.96 6.01 6.76
C ILE A 288 -21.24 6.59 6.17
N GLU A 289 -22.40 6.41 6.82
CA GLU A 289 -23.72 6.88 6.38
C GLU A 289 -24.05 8.30 6.89
N ASP A 290 -23.57 8.71 8.07
CA ASP A 290 -23.94 9.95 8.76
C ASP A 290 -23.69 11.26 7.99
N GLU A 291 -22.85 11.28 6.95
CA GLU A 291 -22.52 12.50 6.20
C GLU A 291 -23.52 12.81 5.05
N GLU A 292 -24.46 11.91 4.73
CA GLU A 292 -25.45 12.20 3.67
C GLU A 292 -26.50 13.25 4.11
N ASP A 293 -26.72 13.43 5.41
CA ASP A 293 -27.82 14.25 5.93
C ASP A 293 -27.46 15.72 6.26
N GLU A 294 -26.18 16.06 6.51
CA GLU A 294 -25.78 17.45 6.85
C GLU A 294 -25.62 18.37 5.62
N GLY A 295 -25.75 17.84 4.40
CA GLY A 295 -25.50 18.56 3.15
C GLY A 295 -26.70 19.27 2.50
N ILE A 296 -27.91 19.12 3.07
CA ILE A 296 -29.14 19.78 2.58
C ILE A 296 -29.70 20.73 3.64
N GLU A 297 -28.85 21.46 4.34
CA GLU A 297 -29.28 22.79 4.77
C GLU A 297 -29.34 23.66 3.52
N SER A 298 -30.55 23.74 2.96
CA SER A 298 -30.97 24.71 1.96
C SER A 298 -30.56 26.12 2.41
N SER A 299 -29.34 26.51 2.04
CA SER A 299 -28.88 27.89 2.15
C SER A 299 -29.89 28.75 1.41
N PRO A 300 -30.60 29.66 2.10
CA PRO A 300 -31.44 30.64 1.43
C PRO A 300 -30.54 31.39 0.44
N LEU A 301 -31.04 31.60 -0.77
CA LEU A 301 -30.41 32.46 -1.77
C LEU A 301 -30.23 33.87 -1.17
N ASP A 302 -29.09 34.13 -0.54
CA ASP A 302 -28.70 35.47 -0.12
C ASP A 302 -27.76 36.02 -1.19
N PHE A 303 -28.36 36.73 -2.14
CA PHE A 303 -27.67 37.60 -3.08
C PHE A 303 -27.27 38.88 -2.32
N GLY A 304 -26.00 38.97 -1.92
CA GLY A 304 -25.46 40.15 -1.24
C GLY A 304 -24.01 40.45 -1.64
N ASP A 305 -23.83 41.58 -2.31
CA ASP A 305 -22.59 42.12 -2.88
C ASP A 305 -21.40 42.36 -1.90
N PHE A 306 -20.22 42.51 -2.52
CA PHE A 306 -19.02 43.32 -2.15
C PHE A 306 -17.71 42.65 -1.70
N ALA A 307 -16.80 42.59 -2.69
CA ALA A 307 -15.45 43.20 -2.75
C ALA A 307 -14.26 42.68 -1.88
N PRO A 308 -13.00 42.86 -2.37
CA PRO A 308 -11.84 42.06 -1.99
C PRO A 308 -10.89 42.78 -1.02
N LEU A 309 -10.31 42.05 -0.06
CA LEU A 309 -9.14 42.50 0.70
C LEU A 309 -8.08 41.42 0.87
N SER A 310 -6.86 41.93 0.90
CA SER A 310 -5.57 41.29 0.62
C SER A 310 -5.01 40.40 1.76
N ARG A 311 -4.18 39.43 1.33
CA ARG A 311 -3.11 38.65 2.00
C ARG A 311 -2.42 39.30 3.23
N PRO A 312 -1.83 38.52 4.18
CA PRO A 312 -0.57 37.81 3.94
C PRO A 312 -0.32 36.47 4.67
N ASP A 313 0.82 35.89 4.26
CA ASP A 313 1.43 34.62 4.60
C ASP A 313 1.71 34.35 6.09
N SER A 314 1.56 33.09 6.51
CA SER A 314 2.39 32.49 7.55
C SER A 314 2.49 30.99 7.34
N TYR A 315 3.74 30.52 7.22
CA TYR A 315 4.12 29.14 7.03
C TYR A 315 4.47 28.58 8.41
N GLU A 316 3.61 27.75 8.99
CA GLU A 316 3.96 26.97 10.18
C GLU A 316 4.11 25.48 9.84
N THR A 317 5.32 25.02 10.09
CA THR A 317 5.86 23.68 9.89
C THR A 317 5.19 22.69 10.84
N ALA A 318 4.14 22.01 10.40
CA ALA A 318 3.54 20.91 11.15
C ALA A 318 4.44 19.65 11.09
N GLY A 319 4.82 19.16 12.27
CA GLY A 319 5.68 18.02 12.50
C GLY A 319 5.16 16.73 11.88
N ASN A 320 6.04 16.06 11.15
CA ASN A 320 5.80 14.82 10.45
C ASN A 320 5.75 13.64 11.46
N ARG A 321 4.65 13.51 12.20
CA ARG A 321 4.42 12.47 13.21
C ARG A 321 3.62 11.27 12.71
N TYR A 322 3.52 11.02 11.41
CA TYR A 322 2.87 9.80 10.91
C TYR A 322 3.59 9.25 9.66
N LEU A 323 4.72 8.58 9.89
CA LEU A 323 5.38 7.72 8.89
C LEU A 323 5.25 6.25 9.33
N TRP A 324 4.02 5.72 9.29
CA TRP A 324 3.72 4.30 9.49
C TRP A 324 3.56 3.55 8.18
#